data_AF-A0A432NY06-F1
#
_entry.id   AF-A0A432NY06-F1
#
_cell.length_a   1.000
_cell.length_b   1.000
_cell.length_c   1.000
_cell.angle_alpha   90.00
_cell.angle_beta   90.00
_cell.angle_gamma   90.00
#
_symmetry.space_group_name_H-M   'P 1'
#
loop_
_entity.id
_entity.type
_entity.pdbx_description
1 polymer ?
#
loop_
_entity_poly.entity_id
_entity_poly.type
_entity_poly.pdbx_seq_one_letter_code
_entity_poly.pdbx_strand_id
1 'polypeptide(L)' 'MQRYQIQALENGRWSVIDHQTGKPIVDQQWSSERTRLEAQALADFRNGISAPPPQRISSRLQKLRRAWALLGRPRST' A
#
# COMPACT_ATOMS: atom_id res chain seq x y z
N MET A 1 14.06 -14.68 2.37
CA MET A 1 14.25 -13.44 3.16
C MET A 1 14.11 -12.26 2.21
N GLN A 2 13.43 -11.18 2.62
CA GLN A 2 13.25 -9.99 1.78
C GLN A 2 14.57 -9.21 1.67
N ARG A 3 14.91 -8.70 0.48
CA ARG A 3 16.17 -8.00 0.20
C ARG A 3 16.17 -6.58 0.77
N TYR A 4 15.03 -5.92 0.72
CA TYR A 4 14.88 -4.54 1.18
C TYR A 4 14.04 -4.50 2.45
N GLN A 5 14.49 -3.79 3.47
CA GLN A 5 13.79 -3.67 4.76
C GLN A 5 13.77 -2.23 5.25
N ILE A 6 12.80 -1.89 6.09
CA ILE A 6 12.70 -0.56 6.70
C ILE A 6 13.49 -0.49 8.01
N GLN A 7 14.17 0.64 8.24
CA GLN A 7 14.84 0.95 9.51
C GLN A 7 14.36 2.31 10.02
N ALA A 8 14.12 2.39 11.33
CA ALA A 8 13.82 3.65 12.00
C ALA A 8 15.11 4.45 12.23
N LEU A 9 15.06 5.75 11.92
CA LEU A 9 16.12 6.71 12.17
C LEU A 9 15.84 7.47 13.48
N GLU A 10 16.89 8.03 14.11
CA GLU A 10 16.80 8.74 15.39
C GLU A 10 15.90 10.00 15.34
N ASN A 11 15.74 10.59 14.16
CA ASN A 11 14.86 11.75 13.91
C ASN A 11 13.37 11.39 13.75
N GLY A 12 12.98 10.14 14.03
CA GLY A 12 11.60 9.64 13.86
C GLY A 12 11.21 9.37 12.40
N ARG A 13 12.15 9.52 11.46
CA ARG A 13 11.98 9.17 10.05
C ARG A 13 12.38 7.72 9.83
N TRP A 14 12.15 7.23 8.61
CA TRP A 14 12.38 5.86 8.22
C TRP A 14 13.21 5.83 6.95
N SER A 15 14.12 4.86 6.87
CA SER A 15 14.94 4.58 5.70
C SER A 15 14.70 3.15 5.21
N VAL A 16 15.06 2.87 3.96
CA VAL A 16 15.06 1.50 3.41
C VAL A 16 16.49 1.04 3.27
N ILE A 17 16.81 -0.16 3.75
CA ILE A 17 18.15 -0.75 3.70
C ILE A 17 18.13 -1.94 2.74
N ASP A 18 19.12 -2.00 1.87
CA ASP A 18 19.41 -3.20 1.08
C ASP A 18 20.27 -4.16 1.92
N HIS A 19 19.72 -5.33 2.23
CA HIS A 19 20.37 -6.34 3.05
C HIS A 19 21.55 -7.01 2.34
N GLN A 20 21.67 -6.89 1.00
CA GLN A 20 22.82 -7.40 0.25
C GLN A 20 24.03 -6.47 0.33
N THR A 21 23.81 -5.16 0.35
CA THR A 21 24.89 -4.17 0.34
C THR A 21 25.09 -3.51 1.70
N GLY A 22 24.14 -3.67 2.62
CA GLY A 22 24.12 -3.02 3.94
C GLY A 22 23.91 -1.51 3.87
N LYS A 23 23.59 -0.96 2.70
CA LYS A 23 23.50 0.48 2.47
C LYS A 23 22.06 0.97 2.49
N PRO A 24 21.80 2.18 3.03
CA PRO A 24 20.51 2.82 2.90
C PRO A 24 20.26 3.23 1.44
N ILE A 25 19.04 3.01 0.96
CA ILE A 25 18.59 3.47 -0.36
C ILE A 25 18.24 4.94 -0.28
N VAL A 26 19.16 5.74 -0.79
CA VAL A 26 18.97 7.16 -1.07
C VAL A 26 18.70 7.27 -2.57
N ASP A 27 17.43 7.45 -2.95
CA ASP A 27 17.13 7.82 -4.33
C ASP A 27 17.45 9.31 -4.45
N GLN A 28 18.23 9.72 -5.46
CA GLN A 28 18.66 11.12 -5.64
C GLN A 28 17.49 12.14 -5.67
N GLN A 29 16.26 11.67 -5.93
CA GLN A 29 15.04 12.48 -5.98
C GLN A 29 14.27 12.50 -4.65
N TRP A 30 14.55 11.58 -3.72
CA TRP A 30 13.79 11.41 -2.47
C TRP A 30 14.75 11.58 -1.30
N SER A 31 14.43 12.45 -0.35
CA SER A 31 15.21 12.54 0.89
C SER A 31 15.40 11.15 1.49
N SER A 32 16.61 10.88 1.98
CA SER A 32 16.97 9.65 2.70
C SER A 32 16.04 9.39 3.88
N GLU A 33 15.40 10.44 4.37
CA GLU A 33 14.37 10.43 5.37
C GLU A 33 12.96 10.30 4.75
N ARG A 34 12.23 9.26 5.13
CA ARG A 34 10.84 9.01 4.71
C ARG A 34 9.92 8.86 5.91
N THR A 35 8.62 8.97 5.73
CA THR A 35 7.66 8.46 6.71
C THR A 35 7.69 6.92 6.73
N ARG A 36 7.18 6.31 7.80
CA ARG A 36 7.13 4.85 7.93
C ARG A 36 6.43 4.17 6.75
N LEU A 37 5.29 4.72 6.33
CA LEU A 37 4.48 4.16 5.24
C LEU A 37 5.18 4.27 3.88
N GLU A 38 5.84 5.39 3.62
CA GLU A 38 6.62 5.58 2.40
C GLU A 38 7.81 4.62 2.33
N ALA A 39 8.54 4.43 3.44
CA ALA A 39 9.62 3.47 3.51
C ALA A 39 9.11 2.03 3.28
N GLN A 40 7.95 1.68 3.85
CA GLN A 40 7.35 0.35 3.65
C GLN A 40 6.95 0.15 2.19
N ALA A 41 6.25 1.12 1.59
CA ALA A 41 5.85 1.06 0.18
C ALA A 41 7.05 0.92 -0.76
N LEU A 42 8.16 1.61 -0.47
CA LEU A 42 9.39 1.49 -1.25
C LEU A 42 10.06 0.13 -1.08
N ALA A 43 10.13 -0.40 0.15
CA ALA A 43 10.67 -1.72 0.40
C ALA A 43 9.84 -2.79 -0.33
N ASP A 44 8.51 -2.71 -0.24
CA ASP A 44 7.58 -3.63 -0.91
C ASP A 44 7.74 -3.55 -2.43
N PHE A 45 7.78 -2.34 -3.00
CA PHE A 45 8.04 -2.12 -4.42
C PHE A 45 9.36 -2.76 -4.88
N ARG A 46 10.45 -2.53 -4.14
CA ARG A 46 11.78 -3.08 -4.48
C ARG A 46 11.87 -4.59 -4.29
N ASN A 47 11.10 -5.14 -3.34
CA ASN A 47 10.96 -6.59 -3.15
C ASN A 47 10.02 -7.24 -4.18
N GLY A 48 9.41 -6.46 -5.08
CA GLY A 48 8.44 -6.98 -6.07
C GLY A 48 7.13 -7.45 -5.42
N ILE A 49 6.84 -6.98 -4.20
CA ILE A 49 5.58 -7.25 -3.52
C ILE A 49 4.54 -6.36 -4.20
N SER A 50 3.77 -6.96 -5.12
CA SER A 50 2.63 -6.29 -5.71
C SER A 50 1.72 -5.82 -4.58
N ALA A 51 1.43 -4.52 -4.55
CA ALA A 51 0.37 -4.00 -3.70
C ALA A 51 -0.87 -4.89 -3.92
N PRO A 52 -1.55 -5.34 -2.85
CA PRO A 52 -2.78 -6.09 -3.01
C PRO A 52 -3.70 -5.27 -3.91
N PRO A 53 -4.37 -5.89 -4.89
CA PRO A 53 -5.29 -5.17 -5.78
C PRO A 53 -6.23 -4.35 -4.89
N PRO A 54 -6.51 -3.08 -5.23
CA PRO A 54 -7.30 -2.21 -4.38
C PRO A 54 -8.58 -2.97 -4.05
N GLN A 55 -8.71 -3.39 -2.78
CA GLN A 55 -9.90 -4.09 -2.36
C GLN A 55 -11.03 -3.12 -2.66
N ARG A 56 -11.89 -3.47 -3.63
CA ARG A 56 -13.06 -2.68 -3.96
C ARG A 56 -13.93 -2.71 -2.71
N ILE A 57 -13.68 -1.79 -1.79
CA ILE A 57 -14.58 -1.48 -0.69
C ILE A 57 -15.82 -0.99 -1.41
N SER A 58 -16.76 -1.90 -1.67
CA SER A 58 -18.03 -1.55 -2.27
C SER A 58 -18.61 -0.48 -1.35
N SER A 59 -18.72 0.74 -1.86
CA SER A 59 -19.17 1.84 -1.03
C SER A 59 -20.52 1.46 -0.44
N ARG A 60 -20.80 1.89 0.79
CA ARG A 60 -22.11 1.66 1.42
C ARG A 60 -23.26 2.05 0.47
N LEU A 61 -23.02 3.07 -0.35
CA LEU A 61 -23.87 3.54 -1.43
C LEU A 61 -24.07 2.51 -2.56
N GLN A 62 -23.01 1.81 -3.01
CA GLN A 62 -23.14 0.70 -3.96
C GLN A 62 -23.95 -0.47 -3.38
N LYS A 63 -23.80 -0.78 -2.09
CA LYS A 63 -24.61 -1.82 -1.43
C LYS A 63 -26.09 -1.42 -1.39
N LEU A 64 -26.38 -0.17 -1.00
CA LEU A 64 -27.74 0.37 -0.99
C LEU A 64 -28.35 0.39 -2.40
N ARG A 65 -27.59 0.78 -3.42
CA ARG A 65 -28.06 0.78 -4.82
C ARG A 65 -28.44 -0.61 -5.32
N ARG A 66 -27.68 -1.65 -4.95
CA ARG A 66 -28.04 -3.05 -5.28
C ARG A 66 -29.27 -3.51 -4.52
N ALA A 67 -29.39 -3.20 -3.24
CA ALA A 67 -30.56 -3.54 -2.44
C ALA A 67 -31.85 -2.92 -3.00
N TRP A 68 -31.76 -1.66 -3.44
CA TRP A 68 -32.89 -0.96 -4.05
C TRP A 68 -33.29 -1.52 -5.41
N ALA A 69 -32.33 -1.92 -6.25
CA ALA A 69 -32.60 -2.58 -7.53
C ALA A 69 -33.31 -3.94 -7.38
N LEU A 70 -33.05 -4.67 -6.28
CA LEU A 70 -33.73 -5.94 -5.99
C LEU A 70 -35.20 -5.75 -5.56
N LEU A 71 -35.49 -4.65 -4.87
CA LEU A 71 -36.85 -4.32 -4.42
C LEU A 71 -37.71 -3.70 -5.52
N GLY A 72 -37.08 -3.07 -6.52
CA GLY A 72 -37.76 -2.43 -7.66
C GLY A 72 -38.07 -3.36 -8.84
N ARG A 73 -37.79 -4.67 -8.76
CA ARG A 73 -38.12 -5.60 -9.84
C ARG A 73 -39.60 -5.99 -9.71
N PRO A 74 -40.53 -5.52 -10.57
CA PRO A 74 -41.89 -6.04 -10.56
C PRO A 74 -41.81 -7.55 -10.85
N ARG A 75 -42.49 -8.37 -10.04
CA ARG A 75 -42.72 -9.78 -10.39
C ARG A 75 -43.57 -9.76 -11.65
N SER A 76 -42.95 -10.01 -12.79
CA SER A 76 -43.65 -10.37 -14.01
C SER A 76 -44.29 -11.74 -13.77
N THR A 77 -45.56 -11.73 -13.38
CA THR A 77 -46.48 -12.85 -13.54
C THR A 77 -47.14 -12.76 -14.89
#